data_AF-A0A9Q7BF89-F1
#
_entry.id   AF-A0A9Q7BF89-F1
#
_cell.length_a   1.000
_cell.length_b   1.000
_cell.length_c   1.000
_cell.angle_alpha   90.00
_cell.angle_beta   90.00
_cell.angle_gamma   90.00
#
_symmetry.space_group_name_H-M   'P 1'
#
loop_
_entity.id
_entity.type
_entity.pdbx_description
1 polymer ?
#
loop_
_entity_poly.entity_id
_entity_poly.type
_entity_poly.pdbx_seq_one_letter_code
_entity_poly.pdbx_strand_id
1 'polypeptide(L)'
;MTTILPNENREIDSDTLKELASIARLITYARESAKGMNAEFPVWCLDLALGAVLQEMYAARDPQSLMGEMDDDVCAMAQRH
;
A
#
# COMPACT_ATOMS: atom_id res chain seq x y z
N MET A 1 -5.10 -39.46 2.22
CA MET A 1 -4.26 -38.79 1.20
C MET A 1 -4.52 -37.29 1.34
N THR A 2 -3.70 -36.59 2.11
CA THR A 2 -3.83 -35.14 2.30
C THR A 2 -3.10 -34.47 1.15
N THR A 3 -3.85 -33.79 0.28
CA THR A 3 -3.27 -33.03 -0.83
C THR A 3 -2.57 -31.80 -0.27
N ILE A 4 -1.25 -31.81 -0.33
CA ILE A 4 -0.38 -30.67 -0.07
C ILE A 4 -0.67 -29.66 -1.18
N LEU A 5 -1.28 -28.52 -0.84
CA LEU A 5 -1.42 -27.40 -1.77
C LEU A 5 -0.01 -26.86 -2.07
N PRO A 6 0.36 -26.65 -3.34
CA PRO A 6 1.63 -26.05 -3.66
C PRO A 6 1.62 -24.61 -3.11
N ASN A 7 2.58 -24.38 -2.23
CA ASN A 7 3.01 -23.08 -1.73
C ASN A 7 3.07 -22.09 -2.90
N GLU A 8 2.07 -21.23 -2.99
CA GLU A 8 2.03 -20.09 -3.91
C GLU A 8 3.19 -19.20 -3.48
N ASN A 9 4.32 -19.33 -4.18
CA ASN A 9 5.40 -18.38 -4.10
C ASN A 9 4.77 -17.02 -4.41
N ARG A 10 4.54 -16.23 -3.35
CA ARG A 10 4.30 -14.79 -3.44
C ARG A 10 5.58 -14.16 -3.97
N GLU A 11 5.88 -14.39 -5.26
CA GLU A 11 6.72 -13.46 -5.99
C GLU A 11 6.04 -12.11 -5.79
N ILE A 12 6.73 -11.21 -5.10
CA ILE A 12 6.39 -9.79 -5.10
C ILE A 12 6.13 -9.46 -6.56
N ASP A 13 4.87 -9.18 -6.88
CA ASP A 13 4.44 -9.09 -8.26
C ASP A 13 5.16 -7.90 -8.90
N SER A 14 6.24 -8.22 -9.61
CA SER A 14 7.15 -7.26 -10.23
C SER A 14 6.37 -6.31 -11.13
N ASP A 15 5.27 -6.81 -11.69
CA ASP A 15 4.38 -6.06 -12.55
C ASP A 15 3.51 -5.09 -11.75
N THR A 16 2.91 -5.48 -10.63
CA THR A 16 2.26 -4.55 -9.67
C THR A 16 3.19 -3.42 -9.22
N LEU A 17 4.45 -3.72 -8.85
CA LEU A 17 5.41 -2.67 -8.47
C LEU A 17 5.74 -1.71 -9.62
N LYS A 18 5.86 -2.21 -10.85
CA LYS A 18 6.06 -1.37 -12.04
C LYS A 18 4.84 -0.51 -12.32
N GLU A 19 3.64 -1.06 -12.17
CA GLU A 19 2.39 -0.33 -12.34
C GLU A 19 2.28 0.81 -11.31
N LEU A 20 2.50 0.53 -10.02
CA LEU A 20 2.50 1.55 -8.97
C LEU A 20 3.55 2.65 -9.24
N ALA A 21 4.76 2.26 -9.66
CA ALA A 21 5.79 3.24 -10.04
C ALA A 21 5.37 4.09 -11.26
N SER A 22 4.66 3.50 -12.22
CA SER A 22 4.13 4.23 -13.38
C SER A 22 3.04 5.23 -12.97
N ILE A 23 2.15 4.84 -12.05
CA ILE A 23 1.10 5.70 -11.50
C ILE A 23 1.71 6.85 -10.71
N ALA A 24 2.69 6.57 -9.83
CA ALA A 24 3.39 7.62 -9.07
C ALA A 24 4.03 8.66 -10.01
N ARG A 25 4.59 8.21 -11.14
CA ARG A 25 5.17 9.10 -12.16
C ARG A 25 4.11 9.98 -12.83
N LEU A 26 2.94 9.41 -13.15
CA LEU A 26 1.81 10.16 -13.72
C LEU A 26 1.25 11.20 -12.74
N ILE A 27 1.04 10.81 -11.47
CA ILE A 27 0.56 11.72 -10.42
C ILE A 27 1.55 12.87 -10.22
N THR A 28 2.85 12.58 -10.20
CA THR A 28 3.91 13.60 -10.09
C THR A 28 3.83 14.60 -11.25
N TYR A 29 3.67 14.11 -12.48
CA TYR A 29 3.54 14.99 -13.65
C TYR A 29 2.26 15.84 -13.58
N ALA A 30 1.12 15.24 -13.24
CA ALA A 30 -0.14 15.95 -13.09
C ALA A 30 -0.05 17.04 -12.01
N ARG A 31 0.68 16.76 -10.92
CA ARG A 31 0.90 17.70 -9.82
C ARG A 31 1.72 18.90 -10.26
N GLU A 32 2.83 18.69 -10.97
CA GLU A 32 3.63 19.80 -11.48
C GLU A 32 2.86 20.62 -12.52
N SER A 33 2.01 19.98 -13.34
CA SER A 33 1.08 20.68 -14.23
C SER A 33 0.07 21.54 -13.46
N ALA A 34 -0.55 21.00 -12.41
CA ALA A 34 -1.51 21.71 -11.57
C ALA A 34 -0.88 22.90 -10.82
N LYS A 35 0.37 22.76 -10.36
CA LYS A 35 1.15 23.88 -9.81
C LYS A 35 1.38 24.97 -10.83
N GLY A 36 1.75 24.60 -12.07
CA GLY A 36 1.93 25.55 -13.17
C GLY A 36 0.65 26.33 -13.51
N MET A 37 -0.52 25.75 -13.23
CA MET A 37 -1.83 26.39 -13.41
C MET A 37 -2.33 27.13 -12.16
N ASN A 38 -1.55 27.18 -11.08
CA ASN A 38 -1.93 27.74 -9.78
C ASN A 38 -3.22 27.12 -9.19
N ALA A 39 -3.44 25.82 -9.45
CA ALA A 39 -4.61 25.08 -9.00
C ALA A 39 -4.31 24.38 -7.66
N GLU A 40 -4.38 25.11 -6.56
CA GLU A 40 -3.98 24.63 -5.23
C GLU A 40 -4.75 23.38 -4.77
N PHE A 41 -6.06 23.34 -5.00
CA PHE A 41 -6.87 22.20 -4.58
C PHE A 41 -6.51 20.90 -5.33
N PRO A 42 -6.40 20.89 -6.67
CA PRO A 42 -5.86 19.74 -7.40
C PRO A 42 -4.46 19.31 -6.96
N VAL A 43 -3.55 20.25 -6.66
CA VAL A 43 -2.20 19.93 -6.14
C VAL A 43 -2.30 19.14 -4.84
N TRP A 44 -3.14 19.59 -3.91
CA TRP A 44 -3.35 18.90 -2.64
C TRP A 44 -3.92 17.49 -2.83
N CYS A 45 -4.93 17.32 -3.69
CA CYS A 45 -5.48 16.00 -4.01
C CYS A 45 -4.43 15.05 -4.60
N LEU A 46 -3.55 15.57 -5.47
CA LEU A 46 -2.48 14.79 -6.09
C LEU A 46 -1.37 14.43 -5.10
N ASP A 47 -1.07 15.29 -4.12
CA ASP A 47 -0.15 14.98 -3.03
C ASP A 47 -0.67 13.83 -2.16
N LEU A 48 -1.97 13.81 -1.84
CA LEU A 48 -2.59 12.70 -1.12
C LEU A 48 -2.54 11.40 -1.92
N ALA A 49 -2.90 11.45 -3.21
CA ALA A 49 -2.86 10.28 -4.08
C ALA A 49 -1.45 9.70 -4.20
N LEU A 50 -0.42 10.56 -4.30
CA LEU A 50 0.97 10.13 -4.34
C LEU A 50 1.39 9.43 -3.05
N GLY A 51 0.97 9.96 -1.90
CA GLY A 51 1.21 9.33 -0.59
C GLY A 51 0.62 7.93 -0.49
N ALA A 52 -0.63 7.74 -0.94
CA ALA A 52 -1.29 6.44 -0.95
C ALA A 52 -0.58 5.42 -1.87
N VAL A 53 -0.15 5.85 -3.07
CA VAL A 53 0.59 4.98 -4.00
C VAL A 53 1.94 4.57 -3.43
N LEU A 54 2.67 5.47 -2.79
CA LEU A 54 3.93 5.14 -2.14
C LEU A 54 3.73 4.13 -1.00
N GLN A 55 2.68 4.31 -0.19
CA GLN A 55 2.33 3.36 0.86
C GLN A 55 2.07 1.96 0.29
N GLU A 56 1.33 1.86 -0.81
CA GLU A 56 1.09 0.59 -1.51
C GLU A 56 2.38 -0.02 -2.08
N MET A 57 3.32 0.80 -2.57
CA MET A 57 4.63 0.32 -3.01
C MET A 57 5.47 -0.26 -1.87
N TYR A 58 5.40 0.33 -0.67
CA TYR A 58 6.06 -0.21 0.51
C TYR A 58 5.38 -1.51 0.98
N ALA A 59 4.05 -1.56 0.94
CA ALA A 59 3.24 -2.73 1.23
C ALA A 59 3.58 -3.92 0.32
N ALA A 60 3.66 -3.67 -0.99
CA ALA A 60 3.96 -4.68 -2.00
C ALA A 60 5.37 -5.26 -1.83
N ARG A 61 6.30 -4.49 -1.25
CA ARG A 61 7.68 -4.94 -0.99
C ARG A 61 7.81 -5.79 0.28
N ASP A 62 6.91 -5.60 1.25
CA ASP A 62 6.87 -6.36 2.50
C ASP A 62 5.40 -6.64 2.90
N PRO A 63 4.81 -7.74 2.40
CA PRO A 63 3.42 -8.07 2.66
C PRO A 63 3.14 -8.42 4.14
N GLN A 64 4.16 -8.50 5.00
CA GLN A 64 4.03 -8.80 6.43
C GLN A 64 3.91 -7.52 7.30
N SER A 65 4.16 -6.35 6.73
CA SER A 65 4.24 -5.07 7.44
C SER A 65 2.88 -4.40 7.71
N LEU A 66 1.80 -4.80 7.03
CA LEU A 66 0.46 -4.18 7.17
C LEU A 66 -0.57 -5.02 7.95
N MET A 67 -0.19 -6.18 8.49
CA MET A 67 -1.07 -7.07 9.27
C MET A 67 -0.74 -7.11 10.77
N GLY A 68 -0.13 -6.04 11.31
CA GLY A 68 -0.32 -5.65 12.72
C GLY A 68 -0.77 -4.19 12.62
N GLU A 69 -1.97 -3.81 12.99
CA GLU A 69 -2.48 -3.79 14.35
C GLU A 69 -4.02 -3.75 14.28
N MET A 70 -4.70 -4.86 14.55
CA MET A 70 -6.08 -4.82 15.05
C MET A 70 -6.41 -6.11 15.82
N ASP A 71 -6.41 -5.94 17.15
CA ASP A 71 -7.13 -6.71 18.17
C ASP A 71 -6.93 -8.23 18.30
N ASP A 72 -6.05 -8.65 19.23
CA ASP A 72 -6.24 -9.92 19.96
C ASP A 72 -5.60 -9.96 21.37
N ASP A 73 -5.33 -8.82 22.02
CA ASP A 73 -4.77 -8.79 23.40
C ASP A 73 -5.80 -8.50 24.52
N VAL A 74 -7.08 -8.28 24.19
CA VAL A 74 -8.12 -7.97 25.20
C VAL A 74 -8.71 -9.24 25.86
N CYS A 75 -8.50 -10.43 25.30
CA CYS A 75 -9.09 -11.68 25.85
C CYS A 75 -8.24 -12.41 26.91
N ALA A 76 -6.98 -12.04 27.15
CA ALA A 76 -6.09 -12.82 28.02
C ALA A 76 -6.20 -12.55 29.54
N MET A 77 -7.01 -11.58 29.99
CA MET A 77 -7.12 -11.24 31.41
C MET A 77 -8.35 -11.78 32.14
N ALA A 78 -9.26 -12.51 31.47
CA ALA A 78 -10.51 -12.98 32.07
C ALA A 78 -10.49 -14.42 32.64
N GLN A 79 -9.34 -15.11 32.71
CA GLN A 79 -9.26 -16.52 33.14
C GLN A 79 -8.30 -16.80 34.31
N ARG A 80 -8.23 -15.89 35.29
CA ARG A 80 -7.74 -16.26 36.62
C ARG A 80 -8.87 -16.15 37.62
N HIS A 81 -9.62 -17.24 37.73
CA HIS A 81 -10.51 -17.53 38.84
C HIS A 81 -10.15 -18.90 39.42
#